data_AF-H9MDM7-F1
#
_entry.id   AF-H9MDM7-F1
#
_cell.length_a   1.000
_cell.length_b   1.000
_cell.length_c   1.000
_cell.angle_alpha   90.00
_cell.angle_beta   90.00
_cell.angle_gamma   90.00
#
_symmetry.space_group_name_H-M   'P 1'
#
loop_
_entity.id
_entity.type
_entity.pdbx_description
1 polymer ?
#
loop_
_entity_poly.entity_id
_entity_poly.type
_entity_poly.pdbx_seq_one_letter_code
_entity_poly.pdbx_strand_id
1 'polypeptide(L)'
;VQVSMNVKTAMYNLEGDSDIKDYLSVGQTVLPKLYFSFFVIYATLAGVWVFVCVKNRASAHKIHILMGALVCLKALNLICEAEDKSFIKRTGTAHGWDVVFYFFNFFKGIMLFTLIVLIGTGWSFLRPYLQEK
;
A
#
# COMPACT_ATOMS: atom_id res chain seq x y z
N VAL A 1 -14.71 -38.77 -37.36
CA VAL A 1 -13.86 -37.55 -37.44
C VAL A 1 -13.89 -36.89 -36.08
N GLN A 2 -12.74 -36.78 -35.41
CA GLN A 2 -12.64 -36.18 -34.07
C GLN A 2 -12.13 -34.75 -34.24
N VAL A 3 -12.97 -33.76 -33.91
CA VAL A 3 -12.59 -32.34 -33.97
C VAL A 3 -12.14 -31.93 -32.58
N SER A 4 -10.85 -31.63 -32.43
CA SER A 4 -10.29 -31.04 -31.23
C SER A 4 -10.19 -29.53 -31.43
N MET A 5 -10.67 -28.75 -30.46
CA MET A 5 -10.58 -27.30 -30.46
C MET A 5 -9.95 -26.85 -29.14
N ASN A 6 -8.91 -26.03 -29.23
CA ASN A 6 -8.26 -25.42 -28.07
C ASN A 6 -8.70 -23.95 -27.99
N VAL A 7 -9.59 -23.63 -27.06
CA VAL A 7 -10.16 -22.29 -26.90
C VAL A 7 -9.45 -21.58 -25.76
N LYS A 8 -8.87 -20.41 -26.04
CA LYS A 8 -8.33 -19.50 -25.02
C LYS A 8 -9.25 -18.30 -24.88
N THR A 9 -10.00 -18.25 -23.79
CA THR A 9 -10.85 -17.12 -23.44
C THR A 9 -10.09 -16.18 -22.51
N ALA A 10 -10.03 -14.89 -22.84
CA ALA A 10 -9.48 -13.85 -21.96
C ALA A 10 -10.50 -12.71 -21.84
N MET A 11 -10.73 -12.23 -20.63
CA MET A 11 -11.55 -11.04 -20.35
C MET A 11 -10.64 -9.91 -19.90
N TYR A 12 -10.69 -8.79 -20.60
CA TYR A 12 -9.98 -7.55 -20.29
C TYR A 12 -10.79 -6.37 -20.80
N ASN A 13 -10.60 -5.21 -20.18
CA ASN A 13 -11.13 -3.94 -20.63
C ASN A 13 -10.11 -3.25 -21.54
N LEU A 14 -10.58 -2.37 -22.43
CA LEU A 14 -9.73 -1.50 -23.24
C LEU A 14 -9.74 -0.10 -22.63
N GLU A 15 -8.56 0.49 -22.44
CA GLU A 15 -8.45 1.84 -21.89
C GLU A 15 -8.63 2.89 -23.00
N GLY A 16 -9.89 3.28 -23.24
CA GLY A 16 -10.26 4.27 -24.24
C GLY A 16 -10.12 3.76 -25.68
N ASP A 17 -9.54 4.57 -26.57
CA ASP A 17 -9.26 4.24 -27.98
C ASP A 17 -7.91 3.52 -28.16
N SER A 18 -7.25 3.16 -27.06
CA SER A 18 -5.94 2.53 -27.03
C SER A 18 -6.08 1.01 -26.94
N ASP A 19 -5.28 0.24 -27.68
CA ASP A 19 -5.19 -1.24 -27.59
C ASP A 19 -4.50 -1.73 -26.27
N ILE A 20 -4.54 -0.91 -25.22
CA ILE A 20 -3.95 -1.21 -23.92
C ILE A 20 -4.98 -2.01 -23.11
N LYS A 21 -4.61 -3.25 -22.81
CA LYS A 21 -5.40 -4.20 -22.03
C LYS A 21 -5.35 -3.81 -20.56
N ASP A 22 -6.53 -3.57 -19.98
CA ASP A 22 -6.73 -3.34 -18.55
C ASP A 22 -7.49 -4.53 -17.95
N TYR A 23 -6.81 -5.30 -17.10
CA TYR A 23 -7.39 -6.47 -16.47
C TYR A 23 -8.10 -6.16 -15.14
N LEU A 24 -8.10 -4.90 -14.69
CA LEU A 24 -8.88 -4.47 -13.54
C LEU A 24 -10.33 -4.21 -13.94
N SER A 25 -11.24 -4.46 -12.99
CA SER A 25 -12.64 -4.07 -13.13
C SER A 25 -12.75 -2.56 -13.38
N VAL A 26 -13.75 -2.13 -14.16
CA VAL A 26 -13.94 -0.72 -14.60
C VAL A 26 -13.89 0.27 -13.42
N GLY A 27 -14.44 -0.09 -12.26
CA GLY A 27 -14.41 0.76 -11.05
C GLY A 27 -13.09 0.73 -10.26
N GLN A 28 -12.17 -0.17 -10.60
CA GLN A 28 -10.90 -0.35 -9.92
C GLN A 28 -9.71 0.26 -10.67
N THR A 29 -9.85 0.57 -11.96
CA THR A 29 -8.77 1.10 -12.82
C THR A 29 -8.10 2.38 -12.30
N VAL A 30 -8.84 3.17 -11.51
CA VAL A 30 -8.37 4.42 -10.89
C VAL A 30 -7.62 4.18 -9.57
N LEU A 31 -7.81 3.01 -8.93
CA LEU A 31 -7.22 2.69 -7.62
C LEU A 31 -5.69 2.77 -7.60
N PRO A 32 -4.93 2.19 -8.56
CA PRO A 32 -3.47 2.29 -8.55
C PRO A 32 -2.99 3.75 -8.47
N LYS A 33 -3.60 4.63 -9.26
CA LYS A 33 -3.28 6.07 -9.28
C LYS A 33 -3.66 6.75 -7.96
N LEU A 34 -4.79 6.39 -7.37
CA LEU A 34 -5.22 6.92 -6.06
C LEU A 34 -4.30 6.49 -4.93
N TYR A 35 -3.95 5.19 -4.84
CA TYR A 35 -3.03 4.70 -3.83
C TYR A 35 -1.65 5.36 -3.95
N PHE A 36 -1.15 5.54 -5.18
CA PHE A 36 0.09 6.27 -5.42
C PHE A 36 0.00 7.75 -5.03
N SER A 37 -1.11 8.43 -5.35
CA SER A 37 -1.34 9.82 -4.94
C SER A 37 -1.35 9.95 -3.41
N PHE A 38 -2.06 9.06 -2.71
CA PHE A 38 -2.06 9.03 -1.26
C PHE A 38 -0.67 8.72 -0.69
N PHE A 39 0.10 7.83 -1.32
CA PHE A 39 1.49 7.60 -0.92
C PHE A 39 2.32 8.89 -0.96
N VAL A 40 2.24 9.68 -2.04
CA VAL A 40 2.96 10.96 -2.15
C VAL A 40 2.54 11.94 -1.05
N ILE A 41 1.23 12.05 -0.77
CA ILE A 41 0.71 12.90 0.30
C ILE A 41 1.23 12.45 1.67
N TYR A 42 1.15 11.16 1.98
CA TYR A 42 1.65 10.64 3.26
C TYR A 42 3.18 10.75 3.38
N ALA A 43 3.93 10.57 2.29
CA ALA A 43 5.39 10.72 2.28
C ALA A 43 5.82 12.18 2.51
N THR A 44 5.13 13.15 1.90
CA THR A 44 5.40 14.58 2.12
C THR A 44 5.06 14.98 3.55
N LEU A 45 3.91 14.55 4.08
CA LEU A 45 3.55 14.76 5.48
C LEU A 45 4.56 14.13 6.43
N ALA A 46 5.05 12.92 6.14
CA ALA A 46 6.10 12.28 6.93
C ALA A 46 7.39 13.12 6.93
N GLY A 47 7.83 13.61 5.77
CA GLY A 47 9.00 14.48 5.66
C GLY A 47 8.87 15.77 6.47
N VAL A 48 7.72 16.44 6.36
CA VAL A 48 7.42 17.65 7.16
C VAL A 48 7.39 17.31 8.66
N TRP A 49 6.78 16.19 9.03
CA TRP A 49 6.70 15.74 10.42
C TRP A 49 8.08 15.48 11.02
N VAL A 50 8.96 14.78 10.28
CA VAL A 50 10.35 14.54 10.68
C VAL A 50 11.11 15.86 10.82
N PHE A 51 10.97 16.77 9.86
CA PHE A 51 11.60 18.09 9.93
C PHE A 51 11.19 18.87 11.20
N VAL A 52 9.89 18.89 11.50
CA VAL A 52 9.36 19.55 12.71
C VAL A 52 9.86 18.87 13.98
N CYS A 53 9.88 17.54 14.03
CA CYS A 53 10.39 16.78 15.19
C CYS A 53 11.89 17.03 15.43
N VAL A 54 12.70 17.10 14.36
CA VAL A 54 14.14 17.39 14.46
C VAL A 54 14.36 18.83 14.92
N LYS A 55 13.58 19.79 14.43
CA LYS A 55 13.66 21.21 14.84
C LYS A 55 13.24 21.40 16.29
N ASN A 56 12.19 20.71 16.73
CA ASN A 56 11.60 20.84 18.07
C ASN A 56 11.92 19.64 18.95
N ARG A 57 13.15 19.12 18.88
CA ARG A 57 13.59 17.89 19.55
C ARG A 57 13.49 17.91 21.09
N ALA A 58 13.38 19.09 21.71
CA ALA A 58 13.08 19.23 23.14
C ALA A 58 11.60 18.96 23.49
N SER A 59 10.69 19.13 22.54
CA SER A 59 9.24 18.91 22.69
C SER A 59 8.76 17.62 22.01
N ALA A 60 9.60 17.02 21.14
CA ALA A 60 9.32 15.74 20.49
C ALA A 60 9.43 14.57 21.48
N HIS A 61 8.35 14.34 22.23
CA HIS A 61 8.22 13.17 23.10
C HIS A 61 8.12 11.85 22.30
N LYS A 62 8.26 10.71 22.99
CA LYS A 62 8.16 9.36 22.42
C LYS A 62 6.90 9.13 21.57
N ILE A 63 5.81 9.84 21.86
CA ILE A 63 4.56 9.82 21.10
C ILE A 63 4.74 10.35 19.67
N HIS A 64 5.54 11.40 19.45
CA HIS A 64 5.79 11.96 18.11
C HIS A 64 6.60 11.01 17.23
N ILE A 65 7.51 10.25 17.83
CA ILE A 65 8.27 9.19 17.16
C ILE A 65 7.34 8.04 16.76
N LEU A 66 6.46 7.62 17.68
CA LEU A 66 5.47 6.56 17.39
C LEU A 66 4.50 6.99 16.28
N MET A 67 4.02 8.24 16.32
CA MET A 67 3.16 8.81 15.29
C MET A 67 3.89 8.89 13.94
N GLY A 68 5.14 9.33 13.92
CA GLY A 68 5.98 9.34 12.71
C GLY A 68 6.16 7.94 12.12
N ALA A 69 6.44 6.95 12.96
CA ALA A 69 6.56 5.55 12.53
C ALA A 69 5.25 5.02 11.93
N LEU A 70 4.09 5.35 12.50
CA LEU A 70 2.78 4.99 11.94
C LEU A 70 2.54 5.63 10.57
N VAL A 71 2.88 6.92 10.40
CA VAL A 71 2.75 7.63 9.12
C VAL A 71 3.67 7.02 8.07
N CYS A 72 4.91 6.68 8.42
CA CYS A 72 5.85 6.00 7.52
C CYS A 72 5.36 4.62 7.10
N LEU A 73 4.90 3.79 8.05
CA LEU A 73 4.31 2.48 7.75
C LEU A 73 3.05 2.60 6.89
N LYS A 74 2.23 3.64 7.09
CA LYS A 74 1.06 3.91 6.25
C LYS A 74 1.46 4.23 4.82
N ALA A 75 2.46 5.10 4.62
CA ALA A 75 2.99 5.41 3.29
C ALA A 75 3.50 4.14 2.60
N LEU A 76 4.36 3.36 3.27
CA LEU A 76 4.88 2.12 2.71
C LEU A 76 3.75 1.15 2.32
N ASN A 77 2.71 1.01 3.14
CA ASN A 77 1.56 0.15 2.81
C ASN A 77 0.84 0.63 1.53
N LEU A 78 0.68 1.94 1.35
CA LEU A 78 0.01 2.52 0.18
C LEU A 78 0.78 2.26 -1.11
N ILE A 79 2.11 2.36 -1.11
CA ILE A 79 2.90 2.06 -2.31
C ILE A 79 2.89 0.57 -2.65
N CYS A 80 2.91 -0.33 -1.67
CA CYS A 80 2.75 -1.76 -1.91
C CYS A 80 1.39 -2.09 -2.54
N GLU A 81 0.30 -1.45 -2.07
CA GLU A 81 -1.04 -1.60 -2.66
C GLU A 81 -1.14 -1.00 -4.08
N ALA A 82 -0.45 0.11 -4.33
CA ALA A 82 -0.41 0.74 -5.65
C ALA A 82 0.30 -0.17 -6.67
N GLU A 83 1.46 -0.71 -6.30
CA GLU A 83 2.25 -1.62 -7.15
C GLU A 83 1.50 -2.92 -7.41
N ASP A 84 0.88 -3.54 -6.39
CA ASP A 84 0.08 -4.76 -6.55
C ASP A 84 -1.05 -4.55 -7.59
N LYS A 85 -1.82 -3.46 -7.46
CA LYS A 85 -2.91 -3.17 -8.40
C LYS A 85 -2.42 -2.73 -9.78
N SER A 86 -1.29 -2.04 -9.87
CA SER A 86 -0.64 -1.69 -11.14
C SER A 86 -0.14 -2.93 -11.87
N PHE A 87 0.42 -3.89 -11.12
CA PHE A 87 0.89 -5.16 -11.65
C PHE A 87 -0.28 -6.00 -12.19
N ILE A 88 -1.35 -6.17 -11.42
CA ILE A 88 -2.55 -6.89 -11.88
C ILE A 88 -3.14 -6.23 -13.13
N LYS A 89 -3.21 -4.88 -13.15
CA LYS A 89 -3.71 -4.11 -14.29
C LYS A 89 -2.93 -4.39 -15.58
N ARG A 90 -1.59 -4.48 -15.52
CA ARG A 90 -0.74 -4.64 -16.71
C ARG A 90 -0.65 -6.08 -17.22
N THR A 91 -0.58 -7.04 -16.31
CA THR A 91 -0.16 -8.41 -16.68
C THR A 91 -1.31 -9.38 -16.83
N GLY A 92 -2.48 -9.11 -16.22
CA GLY A 92 -3.68 -9.93 -16.32
C GLY A 92 -3.56 -11.39 -15.85
N THR A 93 -2.37 -11.77 -15.39
CA THR A 93 -1.97 -13.12 -15.02
C THR A 93 -1.18 -13.01 -13.73
N ALA A 94 -1.56 -13.78 -12.71
CA ALA A 94 -0.74 -13.92 -11.51
C ALA A 94 0.56 -14.71 -11.79
N HIS A 95 0.50 -15.62 -12.77
CA HIS A 95 1.38 -16.79 -12.83
C HIS A 95 2.78 -16.59 -13.44
N GLY A 96 3.01 -15.53 -14.23
CA GLY A 96 4.31 -15.32 -14.92
C GLY A 96 5.43 -14.77 -14.01
N TRP A 97 5.07 -14.29 -12.82
CA TRP A 97 5.94 -13.62 -11.85
C TRP A 97 5.62 -14.04 -10.40
N ASP A 98 5.14 -15.27 -10.21
CA ASP A 98 4.63 -15.77 -8.93
C ASP A 98 5.57 -15.48 -7.75
N VAL A 99 6.89 -15.64 -7.93
CA VAL A 99 7.88 -15.36 -6.87
C VAL A 99 7.78 -13.91 -6.38
N VAL A 100 7.67 -12.95 -7.29
CA VAL A 100 7.57 -11.53 -6.97
C VAL A 100 6.22 -11.19 -6.38
N PHE A 101 5.14 -11.79 -6.88
CA PHE A 101 3.81 -11.66 -6.28
C PHE A 101 3.79 -12.15 -4.83
N TYR A 102 4.33 -13.34 -4.56
CA TYR A 102 4.43 -13.88 -3.20
C TYR A 102 5.36 -13.06 -2.31
N PHE A 103 6.47 -12.56 -2.86
CA PHE A 103 7.38 -11.67 -2.14
C PHE A 103 6.66 -10.37 -1.73
N PHE A 104 5.98 -9.67 -2.65
CA PHE A 104 5.21 -8.47 -2.32
C PHE A 104 4.06 -8.75 -1.33
N ASN A 105 3.34 -9.86 -1.49
CA ASN A 105 2.30 -10.24 -0.54
C ASN A 105 2.87 -10.57 0.85
N PHE A 106 4.06 -11.16 0.93
CA PHE A 106 4.74 -11.40 2.18
C PHE A 106 5.11 -10.09 2.89
N PHE A 107 5.67 -9.11 2.16
CA PHE A 107 5.95 -7.77 2.71
C PHE A 107 4.67 -7.08 3.17
N LYS A 108 3.60 -7.15 2.38
CA LYS A 108 2.28 -6.64 2.75
C LYS A 108 1.79 -7.23 4.08
N GLY A 109 1.94 -8.53 4.26
CA GLY A 109 1.60 -9.22 5.51
C GLY A 109 2.43 -8.73 6.71
N ILE A 110 3.76 -8.63 6.54
CA ILE A 110 4.65 -8.12 7.60
C ILE A 110 4.28 -6.67 7.98
N MET A 111 4.02 -5.83 6.99
CA MET A 111 3.71 -4.42 7.22
C MET A 111 2.36 -4.22 7.92
N LEU A 112 1.36 -5.04 7.57
CA LEU A 112 0.09 -5.05 8.29
C LEU A 112 0.27 -5.48 9.75
N PHE A 113 1.02 -6.55 9.99
CA PHE A 113 1.28 -7.04 11.34
C PHE A 113 2.07 -6.03 12.17
N THR A 114 3.09 -5.42 11.58
CA THR A 114 3.89 -4.37 12.22
C THR A 114 3.02 -3.17 12.59
N LEU A 115 2.13 -2.73 11.69
CA LEU A 115 1.20 -1.63 11.95
C LEU A 115 0.25 -1.94 13.10
N ILE A 116 -0.33 -3.15 13.14
CA ILE A 116 -1.22 -3.58 14.23
C ILE A 116 -0.48 -3.60 15.57
N VAL A 117 0.72 -4.19 15.61
CA VAL A 117 1.55 -4.22 16.83
C VAL A 117 1.92 -2.80 17.27
N LEU A 118 2.23 -1.90 16.34
CA LEU A 118 2.60 -0.52 16.67
C LEU A 118 1.41 0.28 17.20
N ILE A 119 0.20 0.06 16.69
CA ILE A 119 -1.04 0.64 17.23
C ILE A 119 -1.33 0.07 18.62
N GLY A 120 -1.23 -1.25 18.80
CA GLY A 120 -1.48 -1.91 20.09
C GLY A 120 -0.50 -1.49 21.18
N THR A 121 0.79 -1.43 20.85
CA THR A 121 1.83 -0.91 21.76
C THR A 121 1.69 0.60 21.97
N GLY A 122 1.29 1.35 20.94
CA GLY A 122 0.98 2.78 21.03
C GLY A 122 -0.11 3.11 22.05
N TRP A 123 -1.16 2.29 22.17
CA TRP A 123 -2.17 2.43 23.21
C TRP A 123 -1.60 2.21 24.62
N SER A 124 -0.72 1.22 24.79
CA SER A 124 -0.03 0.97 26.05
C SER A 124 0.82 2.16 26.50
N PHE A 125 1.42 2.88 25.54
CA PHE A 125 2.14 4.13 25.80
C PHE A 125 1.21 5.33 26.05
N LEU A 126 0.05 5.41 25.39
CA LEU A 126 -0.91 6.51 25.61
C LEU A 126 -1.62 6.41 26.96
N ARG A 127 -1.88 5.20 27.45
CA ARG A 127 -2.66 4.93 28.67
C ARG A 127 -2.16 5.71 29.89
N PRO A 128 -0.88 5.69 30.29
CA PRO A 128 -0.42 6.46 31.45
C PRO A 128 -0.49 7.98 31.24
N TYR A 129 -0.31 8.49 30.02
CA TYR A 129 -0.42 9.93 29.72
C TYR A 129 -1.86 10.45 29.74
N LEU A 130 -2.84 9.61 29.36
CA LEU A 130 -4.25 9.97 29.43
C LEU A 130 -4.83 9.84 30.84
N GLN A 131 -4.22 9.03 31.71
CA GLN A 131 -4.62 8.85 33.10
C GLN A 131 -3.96 9.86 34.05
N GLU A 132 -3.02 10.70 33.58
CA GLU A 132 -2.57 11.88 34.32
C GLU A 132 -3.62 13.00 34.26
N LYS A 133 -4.70 12.82 35.02
CA LYS A 133 -5.48 13.85 35.71
C LYS A 133 -6.48 13.23 36.67
#